data_AF-A0A845R4N7-F1
#
_entry.id   AF-A0A845R4N7-F1
#
_cell.length_a   1.000
_cell.length_b   1.000
_cell.length_c   1.000
_cell.angle_alpha   90.00
_cell.angle_beta   90.00
_cell.angle_gamma   90.00
#
_symmetry.space_group_name_H-M   'P 1'
#
loop_
_entity.id
_entity.type
_entity.pdbx_description
1 polymer ?
#
loop_
_entity_poly.entity_id
_entity_poly.type
_entity_poly.pdbx_seq_one_letter_code
_entity_poly.pdbx_strand_id
1 'polypeptide(L)'
;MTDGIIRGSGNSRYLRTVANARTLYPTYSDFLTALIQGTFPIDLNGINSSGWSTVGMKLNKANLLTDSLCSALGLSTSATPNQAMDKLRQLIATAQAGVDNGVKIELVSYVGTGTNGVNNPTSVTFPFAPKIMCLTNYQNIREGANYTNYTPSDWINPILLTTDYQRGILNSNATIWAKISSDRKTLTWYSTESFMVQWNSPTNRYDWLAIK
;
A
#
# COMPACT_ATOMS: atom_id res chain seq x y z
N MET A 1 -18.56 3.07 -21.91
CA MET A 1 -18.71 4.33 -22.67
C MET A 1 -18.55 3.99 -24.15
N THR A 2 -19.36 4.57 -25.03
CA THR A 2 -19.21 4.39 -26.48
C THR A 2 -18.83 5.74 -27.04
N ASP A 3 -17.69 5.78 -27.71
CA ASP A 3 -17.19 6.99 -28.33
C ASP A 3 -18.09 7.38 -29.51
N GLY A 4 -18.31 8.69 -29.65
CA GLY A 4 -19.01 9.20 -30.81
C GLY A 4 -18.05 9.37 -31.99
N ILE A 5 -18.46 8.92 -33.18
CA ILE A 5 -17.67 9.01 -34.42
C ILE A 5 -18.38 9.98 -35.37
N ILE A 6 -17.74 11.11 -35.66
CA ILE A 6 -18.30 12.18 -36.49
C ILE A 6 -17.96 11.94 -37.96
N ARG A 7 -18.90 12.22 -38.88
CA ARG A 7 -18.63 12.17 -40.32
C ARG A 7 -17.94 13.45 -40.80
N GLY A 8 -17.00 13.34 -41.74
CA GLY A 8 -16.34 14.50 -42.37
C GLY A 8 -15.52 15.35 -41.38
N SER A 9 -15.66 16.69 -41.45
CA SER A 9 -14.89 17.66 -40.64
C SER A 9 -15.40 17.89 -39.20
N GLY A 10 -16.43 17.16 -38.76
CA GLY A 10 -16.58 16.93 -37.32
C GLY A 10 -17.52 17.82 -36.49
N ASN A 11 -18.33 18.74 -37.06
CA ASN A 11 -19.06 19.73 -36.23
C ASN A 11 -20.57 19.86 -36.44
N SER A 12 -21.27 18.87 -37.00
CA SER A 12 -22.71 19.05 -37.29
C SER A 12 -23.60 18.99 -36.03
N ARG A 13 -24.20 20.14 -35.71
CA ARG A 13 -25.22 20.36 -34.66
C ARG A 13 -26.42 21.06 -35.30
N TYR A 14 -27.62 20.83 -34.79
CA TYR A 14 -28.74 21.70 -35.14
C TYR A 14 -28.59 23.02 -34.40
N LEU A 15 -28.70 24.14 -35.14
CA LEU A 15 -28.80 25.47 -34.56
C LEU A 15 -30.27 25.77 -34.26
N ARG A 16 -30.54 26.26 -33.06
CA ARG A 16 -31.82 26.83 -32.65
C ARG A 16 -31.56 28.20 -32.03
N THR A 17 -32.58 29.04 -31.98
CA THR A 17 -32.56 30.29 -31.21
C THR A 17 -33.83 30.36 -30.37
N VAL A 18 -33.93 31.37 -29.51
CA VAL A 18 -35.10 31.60 -28.66
C VAL A 18 -36.38 31.78 -29.48
N ALA A 19 -37.51 31.28 -28.97
CA ALA A 19 -38.78 31.28 -29.70
C ALA A 19 -39.26 32.69 -30.11
N ASN A 20 -38.88 33.72 -29.34
CA ASN A 20 -39.22 35.13 -29.59
C ASN A 20 -38.15 35.89 -30.39
N ALA A 21 -37.20 35.21 -31.05
CA ALA A 21 -36.11 35.87 -31.79
C ALA A 21 -36.61 36.87 -32.83
N ARG A 22 -37.76 36.60 -33.48
CA ARG A 22 -38.38 37.53 -34.45
C ARG A 22 -38.87 38.84 -33.83
N THR A 23 -39.14 38.86 -32.53
CA THR A 23 -39.52 40.06 -31.79
C THR A 23 -38.29 40.81 -31.27
N LEU A 24 -37.27 40.08 -30.82
CA LEU A 24 -36.02 40.66 -30.30
C LEU A 24 -35.13 41.24 -31.40
N TYR A 25 -35.13 40.62 -32.57
CA TYR A 25 -34.32 41.00 -33.73
C TYR A 25 -35.25 41.08 -34.96
N PRO A 26 -36.07 42.14 -35.05
CA PRO A 26 -37.14 42.24 -36.03
C PRO A 26 -36.63 42.43 -37.46
N THR A 27 -35.42 42.95 -37.63
CA THR A 27 -34.78 43.15 -38.93
C THR A 27 -33.52 42.32 -39.11
N TYR A 28 -33.13 42.11 -40.37
CA TYR A 28 -31.86 41.45 -40.70
C TYR A 28 -30.65 42.24 -40.16
N SER A 29 -30.75 43.58 -40.10
CA SER A 29 -29.69 44.42 -39.55
C SER A 29 -29.53 44.19 -38.05
N ASP A 30 -30.64 44.15 -37.28
CA ASP A 30 -30.59 43.90 -35.83
C ASP A 30 -30.03 42.51 -35.52
N PHE A 31 -30.41 41.51 -36.32
CA PHE A 31 -29.85 40.16 -36.26
C PHE A 31 -28.34 40.14 -36.52
N LEU A 32 -27.86 40.78 -37.59
CA LEU A 32 -26.43 40.85 -37.90
C LEU A 32 -25.65 41.61 -36.85
N THR A 33 -26.17 42.74 -36.35
CA THR A 33 -25.54 43.51 -35.27
C THR A 33 -25.39 42.64 -34.02
N ALA A 34 -26.42 41.88 -33.65
CA ALA A 34 -26.37 40.98 -32.51
C ALA A 34 -25.37 39.83 -32.72
N LEU A 35 -25.23 39.32 -33.95
CA LEU A 35 -24.18 38.34 -34.28
C LEU A 35 -22.77 38.93 -34.17
N ILE A 36 -22.55 40.12 -34.72
CA ILE A 36 -21.25 40.83 -34.67
C ILE A 36 -20.86 41.14 -33.22
N GLN A 37 -21.84 41.50 -32.39
CA GLN A 37 -21.65 41.78 -30.96
C GLN A 37 -21.59 40.53 -30.08
N GLY A 38 -21.85 39.33 -30.63
CA GLY A 38 -21.90 38.09 -29.87
C GLY A 38 -23.07 37.99 -28.88
N THR A 39 -24.15 38.72 -29.12
CA THR A 39 -25.33 38.78 -28.23
C THR A 39 -26.53 37.99 -28.78
N PHE A 40 -26.48 37.51 -30.03
CA PHE A 40 -27.55 36.69 -30.58
C PHE A 40 -27.58 35.30 -29.91
N PRO A 41 -28.71 34.90 -29.28
CA PRO A 41 -28.78 33.64 -28.57
C PRO A 41 -28.78 32.47 -29.55
N ILE A 42 -27.72 31.65 -29.49
CA ILE A 42 -27.62 30.39 -30.21
C ILE A 42 -27.74 29.22 -29.22
N ASP A 43 -28.69 28.34 -29.48
CA ASP A 43 -28.86 27.06 -28.81
C ASP A 43 -28.33 25.96 -29.75
N LEU A 44 -27.51 25.04 -29.23
CA LEU A 44 -27.22 23.79 -29.93
C LEU A 44 -28.33 22.78 -29.62
N ASN A 45 -29.33 22.67 -30.51
CA ASN A 45 -30.50 21.83 -30.31
C ASN A 45 -30.21 20.35 -30.61
N GLY A 46 -29.42 19.73 -29.74
CA GLY A 46 -29.08 18.32 -29.85
C GLY A 46 -28.12 17.98 -30.99
N ILE A 47 -27.97 16.68 -31.22
CA ILE A 47 -27.06 16.12 -32.23
C ILE A 47 -27.84 15.92 -33.52
N ASN A 48 -27.29 16.38 -34.64
CA ASN A 48 -27.76 15.97 -35.97
C ASN A 48 -27.28 14.54 -36.23
N SER A 49 -28.14 13.55 -36.01
CA SER A 49 -27.79 12.12 -36.11
C SER A 49 -27.22 11.74 -37.48
N SER A 50 -27.66 12.40 -38.57
CA SER A 50 -27.16 12.17 -39.93
C SER A 50 -25.70 12.59 -40.13
N GLY A 51 -25.19 13.49 -39.27
CA GLY A 51 -23.79 13.93 -39.27
C GLY A 51 -22.84 13.01 -38.49
N TRP A 52 -23.34 11.92 -37.91
CA TRP A 52 -22.57 11.00 -37.07
C TRP A 52 -22.64 9.59 -37.66
N SER A 53 -21.49 8.91 -37.71
CA SER A 53 -21.46 7.47 -38.02
C SER A 53 -21.85 6.66 -36.80
N THR A 54 -21.52 7.15 -35.60
CA THR A 54 -21.96 6.59 -34.32
C THR A 54 -22.22 7.74 -33.36
N VAL A 55 -23.44 7.84 -32.83
CA VAL A 55 -23.73 8.82 -31.78
C VAL A 55 -23.22 8.27 -30.45
N GLY A 56 -22.30 8.99 -29.80
CA GLY A 56 -21.75 8.60 -28.51
C GLY A 56 -22.77 8.68 -27.38
N MET A 57 -22.51 7.96 -26.30
CA MET A 57 -23.35 8.05 -25.10
C MET A 57 -23.23 9.44 -24.47
N LYS A 58 -24.36 10.01 -24.04
CA LYS A 58 -24.37 11.29 -23.32
C LYS A 58 -23.56 11.18 -22.04
N LEU A 59 -22.74 12.18 -21.75
CA LEU A 59 -22.12 12.31 -20.44
C LEU A 59 -23.22 12.59 -19.42
N ASN A 60 -23.50 11.61 -18.56
CA ASN A 60 -24.47 11.71 -17.50
C ASN A 60 -24.05 10.80 -16.35
N LYS A 61 -24.76 10.92 -15.23
CA LYS A 61 -24.46 10.14 -14.03
C LYS A 61 -24.44 8.64 -14.30
N ALA A 62 -25.47 8.07 -14.91
CA ALA A 62 -25.55 6.63 -15.16
C ALA A 62 -24.37 6.11 -15.99
N ASN A 63 -23.80 6.95 -16.86
CA ASN A 63 -22.65 6.60 -17.70
C ASN A 63 -21.28 6.89 -17.05
N LEU A 64 -21.24 7.60 -15.91
CA LEU A 64 -20.02 7.97 -15.18
C LEU A 64 -19.87 7.24 -13.84
N LEU A 65 -20.97 7.08 -13.12
CA LEU A 65 -21.05 6.45 -11.82
C LEU A 65 -22.41 5.75 -11.72
N THR A 66 -22.43 4.45 -12.02
CA THR A 66 -23.64 3.64 -12.00
C THR A 66 -24.14 3.43 -10.57
N ASP A 67 -25.45 3.24 -10.40
CA ASP A 67 -26.04 2.90 -9.10
C ASP A 67 -25.50 1.59 -8.53
N SER A 68 -25.14 0.65 -9.42
CA SER A 68 -24.46 -0.60 -9.07
C SER A 68 -23.09 -0.33 -8.43
N LEU A 69 -22.29 0.56 -9.01
CA LEU A 69 -21.00 0.95 -8.43
C LEU A 69 -21.19 1.72 -7.11
N CYS A 70 -22.17 2.63 -7.00
CA CYS A 70 -22.51 3.27 -5.73
C CYS A 70 -22.81 2.23 -4.64
N SER A 71 -23.63 1.23 -4.96
CA SER A 71 -23.99 0.15 -4.04
C SER A 71 -22.77 -0.66 -3.61
N ALA A 72 -21.87 -1.01 -4.55
CA ALA A 72 -20.63 -1.73 -4.25
C ALA A 72 -19.69 -0.93 -3.32
N LEU A 73 -19.70 0.40 -3.43
CA LEU A 73 -18.93 1.29 -2.55
C LEU A 73 -19.65 1.62 -1.23
N GLY A 74 -20.89 1.16 -1.04
CA GLY A 74 -21.70 1.49 0.14
C GLY A 74 -22.13 2.98 0.17
N LEU A 75 -22.40 3.56 -0.99
CA LEU A 75 -22.82 4.95 -1.17
C LEU A 75 -24.27 5.02 -1.65
N SER A 76 -24.94 6.15 -1.38
CA SER A 76 -26.27 6.42 -1.94
C SER A 76 -26.21 6.51 -3.47
N THR A 77 -27.30 6.13 -4.14
CA THR A 77 -27.42 6.29 -5.60
C THR A 77 -27.35 7.75 -6.01
N SER A 78 -27.57 8.72 -5.10
CA SER A 78 -27.39 10.16 -5.31
C SER A 78 -25.93 10.63 -5.35
N ALA A 79 -24.96 9.78 -5.01
CA ALA A 79 -23.56 10.16 -4.89
C ALA A 79 -22.94 10.75 -6.17
N THR A 80 -21.94 11.60 -5.96
CA THR A 80 -21.12 12.22 -7.00
C THR A 80 -19.83 11.43 -7.24
N PRO A 81 -19.18 11.57 -8.42
CA PRO A 81 -17.87 10.95 -8.68
C PRO A 81 -16.80 11.28 -7.62
N ASN A 82 -16.78 12.51 -7.08
CA ASN A 82 -15.84 12.88 -6.03
C ASN A 82 -16.08 12.08 -4.74
N GLN A 83 -17.33 11.91 -4.32
CA GLN A 83 -17.66 11.09 -3.15
C GLN A 83 -17.29 9.62 -3.35
N ALA A 84 -17.44 9.08 -4.56
CA ALA A 84 -16.99 7.73 -4.90
C ALA A 84 -15.46 7.59 -4.76
N MET A 85 -14.70 8.58 -5.27
CA MET A 85 -13.24 8.59 -5.17
C MET A 85 -12.75 8.76 -3.72
N ASP A 86 -13.44 9.59 -2.92
CA ASP A 86 -13.14 9.74 -1.50
C ASP A 86 -13.41 8.44 -0.73
N LYS A 87 -14.49 7.72 -1.06
CA LYS A 87 -14.79 6.42 -0.46
C LYS A 87 -13.73 5.38 -0.81
N LEU A 88 -13.25 5.35 -2.05
CA LEU A 88 -12.12 4.49 -2.45
C LEU A 88 -10.88 4.80 -1.61
N ARG A 89 -10.53 6.09 -1.43
CA ARG A 89 -9.42 6.49 -0.56
C ARG A 89 -9.58 5.98 0.88
N GLN A 90 -10.78 6.10 1.45
CA GLN A 90 -11.08 5.62 2.80
C GLN A 90 -10.96 4.09 2.93
N LEU A 91 -11.47 3.34 1.96
CA LEU A 91 -11.37 1.88 1.93
C LEU A 91 -9.91 1.43 1.86
N ILE A 92 -9.09 2.08 1.02
CA ILE A 92 -7.65 1.83 0.94
C ILE A 92 -6.96 2.12 2.28
N ALA A 93 -7.22 3.29 2.88
CA ALA A 93 -6.65 3.66 4.16
C ALA A 93 -7.01 2.66 5.28
N THR A 94 -8.26 2.17 5.28
CA THR A 94 -8.73 1.16 6.24
C THR A 94 -8.00 -0.17 6.04
N ALA A 95 -7.86 -0.63 4.79
CA ALA A 95 -7.11 -1.84 4.48
C ALA A 95 -5.63 -1.73 4.90
N GLN A 96 -5.01 -0.57 4.69
CA GLN A 96 -3.63 -0.29 5.09
C GLN A 96 -3.45 -0.36 6.62
N ALA A 97 -4.37 0.25 7.38
CA ALA A 97 -4.33 0.24 8.83
C ALA A 97 -4.40 -1.18 9.43
N GLY A 98 -5.12 -2.10 8.78
CA GLY A 98 -5.15 -3.51 9.18
C GLY A 98 -3.80 -4.22 9.00
N VAL A 99 -3.04 -3.88 7.97
CA VAL A 99 -1.72 -4.46 7.68
C VAL A 99 -0.63 -3.89 8.59
N ASP A 100 -0.74 -2.61 8.96
CA ASP A 100 0.24 -1.96 9.85
C ASP A 100 0.05 -2.30 11.33
N ASN A 101 -1.19 -2.63 11.73
CA ASN A 101 -1.51 -3.12 13.07
C ASN A 101 -1.47 -4.66 13.18
N GLY A 102 -1.37 -5.37 12.06
CA GLY A 102 -1.23 -6.82 12.04
C GLY A 102 0.10 -7.27 12.65
N VAL A 103 0.07 -8.41 13.37
CA VAL A 103 1.28 -9.06 13.88
C VAL A 103 2.18 -9.41 12.68
N LYS A 104 3.40 -8.86 12.64
CA LYS A 104 4.39 -9.23 11.61
C LYS A 104 5.33 -10.27 12.20
N ILE A 105 5.50 -11.37 11.47
CA ILE A 105 6.37 -12.48 11.86
C ILE A 105 7.45 -12.63 10.80
N GLU A 106 8.71 -12.65 11.22
CA GLU A 106 9.86 -12.93 10.34
C GLU A 106 10.67 -14.11 10.90
N LEU A 107 11.13 -14.99 10.01
CA LEU A 107 12.09 -16.04 10.31
C LEU A 107 13.42 -15.72 9.62
N VAL A 108 14.49 -15.58 10.40
CA VAL A 108 15.86 -15.40 9.91
C VAL A 108 16.70 -16.59 10.34
N SER A 109 17.48 -17.14 9.42
CA SER A 109 18.35 -18.27 9.71
C SER A 109 19.80 -17.97 9.36
N TYR A 110 20.73 -18.56 10.10
CA TYR A 110 22.15 -18.57 9.73
C TYR A 110 22.81 -19.91 10.11
N VAL A 111 23.93 -20.21 9.46
CA VAL A 111 24.83 -21.31 9.85
C VAL A 111 25.98 -20.70 10.64
N GLY A 112 26.33 -21.32 11.77
CA GLY A 112 27.41 -20.79 12.61
C GLY A 112 28.78 -20.81 11.93
N THR A 113 29.73 -20.07 12.48
CA THR A 113 31.10 -19.96 11.93
C THR A 113 32.16 -20.72 12.75
N GLY A 114 31.80 -21.22 13.93
CA GLY A 114 32.73 -21.87 14.86
C GLY A 114 33.62 -20.93 15.66
N THR A 115 33.28 -19.64 15.70
CA THR A 115 34.03 -18.62 16.46
C THR A 115 33.22 -18.07 17.63
N ASN A 116 33.88 -17.51 18.63
CA ASN A 116 33.21 -16.85 19.76
C ASN A 116 34.02 -15.71 20.37
N GLY A 117 33.40 -15.01 21.31
CA GLY A 117 33.98 -13.92 22.07
C GLY A 117 33.73 -12.54 21.47
N VAL A 118 34.12 -11.50 22.21
CA VAL A 118 33.83 -10.10 21.88
C VAL A 118 34.33 -9.65 20.50
N ASN A 119 35.43 -10.25 20.03
CA ASN A 119 36.03 -9.97 18.73
C ASN A 119 35.39 -10.78 17.59
N ASN A 120 34.54 -11.75 17.91
CA ASN A 120 33.85 -12.59 16.94
C ASN A 120 32.35 -12.71 17.30
N PRO A 121 31.59 -11.59 17.35
CA PRO A 121 30.18 -11.65 17.66
C PRO A 121 29.36 -12.26 16.52
N THR A 122 28.18 -12.76 16.85
CA THR A 122 27.16 -13.23 15.92
C THR A 122 26.02 -12.22 15.87
N SER A 123 25.35 -12.09 14.72
CA SER A 123 24.23 -11.14 14.56
C SER A 123 23.15 -11.64 13.62
N VAL A 124 21.91 -11.21 13.87
CA VAL A 124 20.78 -11.36 12.94
C VAL A 124 20.09 -10.01 12.76
N THR A 125 19.60 -9.75 11.55
CA THR A 125 18.92 -8.49 11.20
C THR A 125 17.52 -8.80 10.65
N PHE A 126 16.53 -8.11 11.19
CA PHE A 126 15.13 -8.22 10.77
C PHE A 126 14.72 -7.02 9.91
N PRO A 127 13.72 -7.14 9.02
CA PRO A 127 13.26 -6.01 8.19
C PRO A 127 12.55 -4.92 9.00
N PHE A 128 12.12 -5.24 10.23
CA PHE A 128 11.42 -4.36 11.16
C PHE A 128 12.04 -4.42 12.57
N ALA A 129 11.79 -3.40 13.39
CA ALA A 129 12.17 -3.39 14.81
C ALA A 129 11.26 -4.38 15.58
N PRO A 130 11.78 -5.53 16.07
CA PRO A 130 10.96 -6.52 16.75
C PRO A 130 10.54 -6.04 18.14
N LYS A 131 9.37 -6.49 18.59
CA LYS A 131 8.93 -6.40 20.00
C LYS A 131 9.24 -7.66 20.79
N ILE A 132 9.41 -8.78 20.09
CA ILE A 132 9.80 -10.07 20.64
C ILE A 132 10.76 -10.71 19.65
N MET A 133 11.85 -11.30 20.15
CA MET A 133 12.73 -12.18 19.38
C MET A 133 12.85 -13.52 20.10
N CYS A 134 13.06 -14.61 19.36
CA CYS A 134 13.26 -15.93 19.93
C CYS A 134 14.17 -16.76 19.03
N LEU A 135 15.19 -17.41 19.60
CA LEU A 135 15.87 -18.52 18.93
C LEU A 135 14.98 -19.76 19.06
N THR A 136 14.32 -20.15 17.97
CA THR A 136 13.28 -21.18 18.03
C THR A 136 13.83 -22.61 18.02
N ASN A 137 14.86 -22.85 17.21
CA ASN A 137 15.44 -24.17 17.05
C ASN A 137 16.89 -24.04 16.54
N TYR A 138 17.58 -25.17 16.53
CA TYR A 138 18.72 -25.35 15.67
C TYR A 138 18.68 -26.74 15.01
N GLN A 139 19.19 -26.82 13.79
CA GLN A 139 19.32 -28.08 13.05
C GLN A 139 20.79 -28.44 12.92
N ASN A 140 21.16 -29.66 13.29
CA ASN A 140 22.46 -30.20 12.92
C ASN A 140 22.44 -30.57 11.43
N ILE A 141 23.16 -29.81 10.61
CA ILE A 141 23.10 -29.94 9.15
C ILE A 141 23.82 -31.19 8.63
N ARG A 142 24.66 -31.83 9.46
CA ARG A 142 25.36 -33.08 9.09
C ARG A 142 24.50 -34.31 9.33
N GLU A 143 23.73 -34.29 10.42
CA GLU A 143 22.89 -35.41 10.84
C GLU A 143 21.45 -35.31 10.32
N GLY A 144 21.04 -34.14 9.81
CA GLY A 144 19.65 -33.87 9.42
C GLY A 144 18.69 -33.80 10.62
N ALA A 145 19.20 -33.92 11.84
CA ALA A 145 18.43 -33.91 13.07
C ALA A 145 18.06 -32.47 13.48
N ASN A 146 16.77 -32.27 13.77
CA ASN A 146 16.25 -31.01 14.31
C ASN A 146 16.21 -31.09 15.84
N TYR A 147 16.79 -30.10 16.50
CA TYR A 147 16.73 -29.95 17.94
C TYR A 147 15.91 -28.69 18.26
N THR A 148 14.80 -28.88 18.97
CA THR A 148 14.05 -27.78 19.57
C THR A 148 14.82 -27.26 20.78
N ASN A 149 14.88 -25.94 20.98
CA ASN A 149 15.33 -25.42 22.26
C ASN A 149 14.29 -25.83 23.32
N TYR A 150 14.70 -26.72 24.24
CA TYR A 150 13.81 -27.38 25.19
C TYR A 150 13.31 -26.47 26.33
N THR A 151 13.70 -25.19 26.36
CA THR A 151 13.35 -24.28 27.46
C THR A 151 12.80 -22.94 26.96
N PRO A 152 11.75 -22.37 27.61
CA PRO A 152 11.19 -21.05 27.29
C PRO A 152 12.12 -19.85 27.59
N SER A 153 13.42 -20.07 27.78
CA SER A 153 14.41 -19.08 28.24
C SER A 153 14.99 -18.17 27.16
N ASP A 154 14.72 -18.44 25.88
CA ASP A 154 15.37 -17.75 24.76
C ASP A 154 14.45 -16.71 24.08
N TRP A 155 13.33 -16.37 24.72
CA TRP A 155 12.49 -15.24 24.36
C TRP A 155 13.11 -13.95 24.88
N ILE A 156 13.27 -12.99 23.98
CA ILE A 156 14.01 -11.76 24.25
C ILE A 156 13.05 -10.62 24.04
N ASN A 157 12.92 -9.78 25.07
CA ASN A 157 12.27 -8.50 24.95
C ASN A 157 13.31 -7.46 24.47
N PRO A 158 13.31 -7.06 23.18
CA PRO A 158 14.34 -6.20 22.63
C PRO A 158 14.32 -4.79 23.24
N ILE A 159 13.25 -4.41 23.96
CA ILE A 159 13.18 -3.13 24.67
C ILE A 159 14.17 -3.03 25.83
N LEU A 160 14.63 -4.17 26.36
CA LEU A 160 15.58 -4.23 27.47
C LEU A 160 17.03 -4.09 26.99
N LEU A 161 17.26 -4.26 25.68
CA LEU A 161 18.56 -4.11 25.05
C LEU A 161 18.87 -2.66 24.71
N THR A 162 20.14 -2.30 24.81
CA THR A 162 20.69 -1.01 24.41
C THR A 162 21.67 -1.18 23.24
N THR A 163 22.22 -0.07 22.76
CA THR A 163 23.28 -0.07 21.73
C THR A 163 24.64 -0.53 22.26
N ASP A 164 24.77 -0.69 23.58
CA ASP A 164 25.96 -1.21 24.24
C ASP A 164 25.76 -2.66 24.68
N TYR A 165 26.85 -3.44 24.77
CA TYR A 165 26.77 -4.83 25.21
C TYR A 165 26.35 -4.93 26.68
N GLN A 166 25.29 -5.69 26.91
CA GLN A 166 24.76 -5.99 28.23
C GLN A 166 24.77 -7.51 28.46
N ARG A 167 25.04 -7.92 29.70
CA ARG A 167 25.21 -9.33 30.08
C ARG A 167 23.91 -9.91 30.63
N GLY A 168 23.63 -11.19 30.33
CA GLY A 168 22.56 -11.96 30.97
C GLY A 168 21.14 -11.61 30.51
N ILE A 169 21.01 -11.00 29.32
CA ILE A 169 19.71 -10.68 28.70
C ILE A 169 19.23 -11.81 27.78
N LEU A 170 20.17 -12.53 27.16
CA LEU A 170 19.89 -13.73 26.36
C LEU A 170 20.16 -14.94 27.27
N ASN A 171 19.12 -15.67 27.66
CA ASN A 171 19.19 -16.80 28.59
C ASN A 171 19.55 -16.38 30.05
N SER A 172 19.09 -17.14 31.04
CA SER A 172 19.48 -16.97 32.45
C SER A 172 20.98 -17.22 32.73
N ASN A 173 21.75 -17.67 31.72
CA ASN A 173 23.19 -17.86 31.79
C ASN A 173 23.97 -16.54 31.68
N ALA A 174 24.84 -16.30 32.65
CA ALA A 174 25.59 -15.05 32.82
C ALA A 174 26.72 -14.83 31.78
N THR A 175 26.88 -15.67 30.75
CA THR A 175 28.04 -15.65 29.84
C THR A 175 27.75 -15.10 28.45
N ILE A 176 26.49 -14.83 28.13
CA ILE A 176 26.08 -14.19 26.88
C ILE A 176 25.96 -12.68 27.07
N TRP A 177 26.60 -11.95 26.17
CA TRP A 177 26.53 -10.50 26.03
C TRP A 177 25.79 -10.15 24.76
N ALA A 178 24.86 -9.21 24.83
CA ALA A 178 24.06 -8.81 23.68
C ALA A 178 23.82 -7.32 23.63
N LYS A 179 23.57 -6.81 22.43
CA LYS A 179 23.16 -5.45 22.14
C LYS A 179 22.21 -5.43 20.96
N ILE A 180 21.54 -4.29 20.77
CA ILE A 180 20.69 -4.05 19.61
C ILE A 180 21.14 -2.79 18.86
N SER A 181 21.02 -2.78 17.54
CA SER A 181 21.30 -1.58 16.74
C SER A 181 20.36 -0.42 17.10
N SER A 182 20.76 0.80 16.76
CA SER A 182 19.97 2.02 17.04
C SER A 182 18.60 2.04 16.35
N ASP A 183 18.48 1.41 15.18
CA ASP A 183 17.20 1.20 14.48
C ASP A 183 16.39 0.03 15.04
N ARG A 184 16.92 -0.65 16.06
CA ARG A 184 16.33 -1.78 16.80
C ARG A 184 16.10 -3.03 15.95
N LYS A 185 16.78 -3.15 14.81
CA LYS A 185 16.56 -4.26 13.85
C LYS A 185 17.58 -5.38 13.94
N THR A 186 18.78 -5.10 14.42
CA THR A 186 19.89 -6.05 14.45
C THR A 186 20.23 -6.41 15.88
N LEU A 187 20.01 -7.67 16.24
CA LEU A 187 20.53 -8.26 17.46
C LEU A 187 21.98 -8.68 17.21
N THR A 188 22.89 -8.33 18.11
CA THR A 188 24.29 -8.79 18.07
C THR A 188 24.66 -9.35 19.43
N TRP A 189 25.31 -10.51 19.47
CA TRP A 189 25.70 -11.16 20.71
C TRP A 189 27.01 -11.93 20.61
N TYR A 190 27.60 -12.22 21.77
CA TYR A 190 28.72 -13.13 21.89
C TYR A 190 28.70 -13.87 23.23
N SER A 191 29.42 -15.00 23.30
CA SER A 191 29.72 -15.69 24.57
C SER A 191 31.23 -15.74 24.79
N THR A 192 31.64 -15.57 26.05
CA THR A 192 33.03 -15.74 26.47
C THR A 192 33.42 -17.20 26.72
N GLU A 193 32.47 -18.15 26.71
CA GLU A 193 32.74 -19.55 27.03
C GLU A 193 33.09 -20.39 25.80
N SER A 194 32.20 -20.46 24.82
CA SER A 194 32.41 -21.25 23.61
C SER A 194 31.52 -20.80 22.46
N PHE A 195 31.87 -21.21 21.24
CA PHE A 195 31.01 -21.03 20.07
C PHE A 195 29.69 -21.80 20.17
N MET A 196 29.62 -22.87 20.99
CA MET A 196 28.37 -23.60 21.20
C MET A 196 27.39 -22.78 22.05
N VAL A 197 27.86 -22.17 23.14
CA VAL A 197 27.06 -21.28 23.99
C VAL A 197 26.68 -19.99 23.26
N GLN A 198 27.52 -19.52 22.35
CA GLN A 198 27.19 -18.39 21.47
C GLN A 198 26.16 -18.75 20.39
N TRP A 199 25.70 -20.00 20.29
CA TRP A 199 24.88 -20.47 19.18
C TRP A 199 25.55 -20.23 17.82
N ASN A 200 26.85 -20.53 17.73
CA ASN A 200 27.65 -20.26 16.55
C ASN A 200 28.43 -21.50 16.07
N SER A 201 27.95 -22.71 16.36
CA SER A 201 28.52 -23.95 15.82
C SER A 201 28.41 -24.03 14.29
N PRO A 202 29.48 -24.41 13.56
CA PRO A 202 29.49 -24.48 12.10
C PRO A 202 28.73 -25.68 11.55
N THR A 203 28.33 -26.62 12.41
CA THR A 203 27.50 -27.77 12.05
C THR A 203 26.02 -27.50 12.26
N ASN A 204 25.65 -26.31 12.74
CA ASN A 204 24.27 -26.01 13.11
C ASN A 204 23.75 -24.82 12.30
N ARG A 205 22.53 -24.97 11.77
CA ARG A 205 21.68 -23.86 11.34
C ARG A 205 20.83 -23.43 12.53
N TYR A 206 20.75 -22.13 12.79
CA TYR A 206 19.95 -21.54 13.85
C TYR A 206 18.82 -20.74 13.24
N ASP A 207 17.59 -20.93 13.72
CA ASP A 207 16.41 -20.21 13.25
C ASP A 207 15.91 -19.23 14.32
N TRP A 208 15.78 -17.97 13.92
CA TRP A 208 15.33 -16.87 14.74
C TRP A 208 13.97 -16.37 14.28
N LEU A 209 13.05 -16.26 15.22
CA LEU A 209 11.72 -15.68 15.04
C LEU A 209 11.72 -14.25 15.58
N ALA A 210 11.17 -13.31 14.81
CA ALA A 210 10.87 -11.96 15.29
C ALA A 210 9.39 -11.66 15.12
N ILE A 211 8.82 -10.97 16.11
CA ILE A 211 7.42 -10.53 16.11
C ILE A 211 7.38 -9.03 16.36
N LYS A 212 6.59 -8.29 15.57
CA LYS A 212 6.30 -6.85 15.76
C LYS A 212 4.82 -6.59 15.99
#